data_AF-A0A5C4RB51-F1
#
_entry.id   AF-A0A5C4RB51-F1
#
_cell.length_a   1.000
_cell.length_b   1.000
_cell.length_c   1.000
_cell.angle_alpha   90.00
_cell.angle_beta   90.00
_cell.angle_gamma   90.00
#
_symmetry.space_group_name_H-M   'P 1'
#
loop_
_entity.id
_entity.type
_entity.pdbx_description
1 polymer ?
#
loop_
_entity_poly.entity_id
_entity_poly.type
_entity_poly.pdbx_seq_one_letter_code
_entity_poly.pdbx_strand_id
1 'polypeptide(L)'
;MNPWIIAGLCLSGAGVIAWGSARLQLRWPLLILAVLLAAIALQLFRAAQGQGGFHDLAAVVAQSFTVLPALLGMLTGLALARIRGHRLAWRSPQIVLALASMLVAGLAAAATLVL
;
A
#
# COMPACT_ATOMS: atom_id res chain seq x y z
N MET A 1 11.90 -2.85 -18.08
CA MET A 1 11.34 -1.71 -17.31
C MET A 1 12.12 -1.60 -16.01
N ASN A 2 12.56 -0.41 -15.57
CA ASN A 2 13.41 -0.27 -14.39
C ASN A 2 12.55 -0.35 -13.09
N PRO A 3 12.75 -1.36 -12.21
CA PRO A 3 11.93 -1.54 -10.99
C PRO A 3 11.94 -0.32 -10.05
N TRP A 4 13.04 0.43 -10.03
CA TRP A 4 13.16 1.64 -9.19
C TRP A 4 12.25 2.78 -9.64
N ILE A 5 12.00 2.89 -10.95
CA ILE A 5 11.05 3.87 -11.49
C ILE A 5 9.64 3.50 -11.05
N ILE A 6 9.28 2.21 -11.08
CA ILE A 6 7.98 1.71 -10.62
C ILE A 6 7.82 2.01 -9.13
N ALA A 7 8.82 1.70 -8.31
CA ALA A 7 8.79 2.00 -6.87
C ALA A 7 8.61 3.50 -6.59
N GLY A 8 9.33 4.36 -7.32
CA GLY A 8 9.18 5.81 -7.22
C GLY A 8 7.78 6.29 -7.59
N LEU A 9 7.18 5.74 -8.65
CA LEU A 9 5.81 6.06 -9.07
C LEU A 9 4.76 5.53 -8.09
N CYS A 10 4.92 4.31 -7.56
CA CYS A 10 4.04 3.75 -6.54
C CYS A 10 4.09 4.56 -5.24
N LEU A 11 5.30 4.94 -4.80
CA LEU A 11 5.51 5.76 -3.61
C LEU A 11 4.92 7.16 -3.77
N SER A 12 5.26 7.85 -4.85
CA SER A 12 4.76 9.20 -5.11
C SER A 12 3.26 9.22 -5.37
N GLY A 13 2.74 8.30 -6.18
CA GLY A 13 1.31 8.18 -6.49
C GLY A 13 0.48 7.91 -5.24
N ALA A 14 0.86 6.91 -4.43
CA ALA A 14 0.16 6.61 -3.18
C ALA A 14 0.26 7.77 -2.17
N GLY A 15 1.41 8.43 -2.08
CA GLY A 15 1.60 9.59 -1.22
C GLY A 15 0.77 10.81 -1.64
N VAL A 16 0.70 11.11 -2.94
CA VAL A 16 -0.14 12.19 -3.48
C VAL A 16 -1.62 11.88 -3.26
N ILE A 17 -2.06 10.64 -3.49
CA ILE A 17 -3.43 10.22 -3.22
C ILE A 17 -3.74 10.40 -1.74
N ALA A 18 -2.85 9.96 -0.84
CA ALA A 18 -3.06 10.08 0.60
C ALA A 18 -3.11 11.52 1.10
N TRP A 19 -2.14 12.32 0.70
CA TRP A 19 -2.09 13.74 1.05
C TRP A 19 -3.28 14.52 0.46
N GLY A 20 -3.60 14.29 -0.82
CA GLY A 20 -4.72 14.93 -1.52
C GLY A 20 -6.07 14.54 -0.93
N SER A 21 -6.25 13.25 -0.60
CA SER A 21 -7.44 12.74 0.11
C SER A 21 -7.62 13.43 1.46
N ALA A 22 -6.52 13.63 2.21
CA ALA A 22 -6.54 14.34 3.48
C ALA A 22 -6.88 15.83 3.34
N ARG A 23 -6.29 16.50 2.35
CA ARG A 23 -6.52 17.91 2.06
C ARG A 23 -7.95 18.19 1.60
N LEU A 24 -8.49 17.34 0.73
CA LEU A 24 -9.83 17.48 0.15
C LEU A 24 -10.93 16.81 0.98
N GLN A 25 -10.57 16.19 2.12
CA GLN A 25 -11.48 15.39 2.95
C GLN A 25 -12.19 14.24 2.22
N LEU A 26 -11.58 13.75 1.13
CA LEU A 26 -12.07 12.61 0.38
C LEU A 26 -11.58 11.32 1.04
N ARG A 27 -12.50 10.53 1.60
CA ARG A 27 -12.17 9.32 2.37
C ARG A 27 -12.07 8.07 1.49
N TRP A 28 -12.93 8.03 0.47
CA TRP A 28 -13.08 6.86 -0.40
C TRP A 28 -11.81 6.51 -1.21
N PRO A 29 -10.99 7.47 -1.72
CA PRO A 29 -9.83 7.10 -2.53
C PRO A 29 -8.78 6.38 -1.70
N LEU A 30 -8.55 6.84 -0.45
CA LEU A 30 -7.61 6.20 0.46
C LEU A 30 -8.08 4.81 0.89
N LEU A 31 -9.39 4.65 1.13
CA LEU A 31 -9.96 3.37 1.52
C LEU A 31 -9.86 2.35 0.38
N ILE A 32 -10.20 2.75 -0.85
CA ILE A 32 -10.04 1.90 -2.04
C ILE A 32 -8.57 1.53 -2.24
N LEU A 33 -7.65 2.51 -2.14
CA LEU A 33 -6.22 2.25 -2.31
C LEU A 33 -5.71 1.23 -1.27
N ALA A 34 -6.10 1.38 0.01
CA ALA A 34 -5.71 0.46 1.07
C ALA A 34 -6.26 -0.96 0.83
N VAL A 35 -7.52 -1.09 0.44
CA VAL A 35 -8.16 -2.40 0.15
C VAL A 35 -7.53 -3.05 -1.08
N LEU A 36 -7.28 -2.29 -2.14
CA LEU A 36 -6.62 -2.82 -3.35
C LEU A 36 -5.21 -3.29 -3.04
N LEU A 37 -4.44 -2.54 -2.24
CA LEU A 37 -3.10 -2.98 -1.83
C LEU A 37 -3.14 -4.24 -0.99
N ALA A 38 -4.11 -4.39 -0.09
CA ALA A 38 -4.31 -5.62 0.66
C ALA A 38 -4.61 -6.81 -0.27
N ALA A 39 -5.52 -6.62 -1.24
CA ALA A 39 -5.88 -7.65 -2.21
C ALA A 39 -4.69 -8.06 -3.08
N ILE A 40 -3.93 -7.09 -3.61
CA ILE A 40 -2.75 -7.33 -4.45
C ILE A 40 -1.66 -8.04 -3.62
N ALA A 41 -1.39 -7.57 -2.41
CA ALA A 41 -0.39 -8.18 -1.54
C ALA A 41 -0.75 -9.65 -1.20
N LEU A 42 -2.02 -9.95 -0.95
CA LEU A 42 -2.49 -11.31 -0.72
C LEU A 42 -2.41 -12.19 -1.97
N GLN A 43 -2.73 -11.65 -3.15
CA GLN A 43 -2.57 -12.37 -4.42
C GLN A 43 -1.11 -12.72 -4.68
N LEU A 44 -0.19 -11.77 -4.46
CA LEU A 44 1.25 -12.00 -4.61
C LEU A 44 1.78 -13.00 -3.57
N PHE A 45 1.34 -12.90 -2.32
CA PHE A 45 1.71 -13.87 -1.28
C PHE A 45 1.27 -15.29 -1.65
N ARG A 46 0.02 -15.47 -2.11
CA ARG A 46 -0.46 -16.78 -2.58
C ARG A 46 0.28 -17.26 -3.82
N ALA A 47 0.69 -16.35 -4.71
CA ALA A 47 1.50 -16.69 -5.87
C ALA A 47 2.90 -17.18 -5.47
N ALA A 48 3.53 -16.56 -4.46
CA ALA A 48 4.80 -17.01 -3.89
C ALA A 48 4.70 -18.40 -3.24
N GLN A 49 3.57 -18.71 -2.62
CA GLN A 49 3.30 -20.06 -2.07
C GLN A 49 3.06 -21.13 -3.15
N GLY A 50 2.78 -20.75 -4.39
CA GLY A 50 2.58 -21.68 -5.50
C GLY A 50 3.89 -22.32 -5.96
N GLN A 51 3.95 -23.65 -6.03
CA GLN A 51 5.16 -24.41 -6.38
C GLN A 51 5.69 -24.07 -7.78
N GLY A 52 6.66 -23.16 -7.84
CA GLY A 52 7.45 -22.85 -9.04
C GLY A 52 8.36 -21.64 -8.81
N GLY A 53 9.68 -21.85 -8.69
CA GLY A 53 10.64 -20.81 -8.26
C GLY A 53 10.65 -19.49 -9.06
N PHE A 54 10.12 -19.47 -10.29
CA PHE A 54 9.96 -18.22 -11.05
C PHE A 54 8.81 -17.34 -10.55
N HIS A 55 7.73 -17.94 -10.02
CA HIS A 55 6.57 -17.22 -9.52
C HIS A 55 6.86 -16.58 -8.16
N ASP A 56 7.71 -17.23 -7.37
CA ASP A 56 8.21 -16.73 -6.10
C ASP A 56 9.08 -15.48 -6.28
N LEU A 57 10.11 -15.56 -7.14
CA LEU A 57 10.96 -14.39 -7.43
C LEU A 57 10.14 -13.22 -7.99
N ALA A 58 9.19 -13.48 -8.90
CA ALA A 58 8.32 -12.44 -9.45
C ALA A 58 7.43 -11.80 -8.38
N ALA A 59 6.89 -12.59 -7.45
CA ALA A 59 6.09 -12.09 -6.35
C ALA A 59 6.92 -11.24 -5.38
N VAL A 60 8.13 -11.69 -5.01
CA VAL A 60 9.08 -10.96 -4.17
C VAL A 60 9.43 -9.61 -4.80
N VAL A 61 9.77 -9.60 -6.09
CA VAL A 61 10.07 -8.36 -6.83
C VAL A 61 8.82 -7.45 -6.88
N ALA A 62 7.64 -7.99 -7.17
CA ALA A 62 6.41 -7.21 -7.21
C ALA A 62 6.10 -6.57 -5.84
N GLN A 63 6.18 -7.33 -4.74
CA GLN A 63 5.98 -6.79 -3.38
C GLN A 63 6.98 -5.67 -3.06
N SER A 64 8.26 -5.89 -3.38
CA SER A 64 9.36 -4.98 -3.07
C SER A 64 9.30 -3.65 -3.82
N PHE A 65 8.85 -3.67 -5.08
CA PHE A 65 8.86 -2.49 -5.95
C PHE A 65 7.47 -1.88 -6.19
N THR A 66 6.39 -2.46 -5.65
CA THR A 66 5.03 -1.89 -5.77
C THR A 66 4.35 -1.70 -4.43
N VAL A 67 4.07 -2.79 -3.70
CA VAL A 67 3.27 -2.78 -2.46
C VAL A 67 3.97 -2.05 -1.34
N LEU A 68 5.24 -2.39 -1.05
CA LEU A 68 6.00 -1.74 0.02
C LEU A 68 6.21 -0.24 -0.25
N PRO A 69 6.67 0.19 -1.44
CA PRO A 69 6.77 1.61 -1.77
C PRO A 69 5.43 2.34 -1.68
N ALA A 70 4.33 1.72 -2.12
CA ALA A 70 2.99 2.34 -2.04
C ALA A 70 2.50 2.48 -0.59
N LEU A 71 2.76 1.50 0.28
CA LEU A 71 2.46 1.59 1.72
C LEU A 71 3.26 2.73 2.38
N LEU A 72 4.55 2.81 2.09
CA LEU A 72 5.41 3.92 2.54
C LEU A 72 4.92 5.26 2.00
N GLY A 73 4.54 5.32 0.72
CA GLY A 73 3.91 6.47 0.10
C GLY A 73 2.66 6.93 0.84
N MET A 74 1.72 6.02 1.12
CA MET A 74 0.52 6.34 1.88
C MET A 74 0.81 6.88 3.28
N LEU A 75 1.72 6.22 4.01
CA LEU A 75 2.12 6.65 5.36
C LEU A 75 2.75 8.04 5.33
N THR A 76 3.67 8.29 4.41
CA THR A 76 4.33 9.59 4.25
C THR A 76 3.34 10.68 3.84
N GLY A 77 2.42 10.40 2.91
CA GLY A 77 1.39 11.34 2.49
C GLY A 77 0.42 11.71 3.62
N LEU A 78 -0.02 10.73 4.42
CA LEU A 78 -0.84 10.96 5.61
C LEU A 78 -0.08 11.73 6.69
N ALA A 79 1.18 11.39 6.95
CA ALA A 79 2.03 12.09 7.91
C ALA A 79 2.25 13.55 7.50
N LEU A 80 2.55 13.81 6.22
CA LEU A 80 2.71 15.15 5.67
C LEU A 80 1.41 15.96 5.80
N ALA A 81 0.26 15.35 5.50
CA ALA A 81 -1.04 15.99 5.68
C ALA A 81 -1.29 16.36 7.14
N ARG A 82 -0.95 15.45 8.07
CA ARG A 82 -1.09 15.67 9.51
C ARG A 82 -0.23 16.81 10.03
N ILE A 83 1.03 16.90 9.57
CA ILE A 83 1.97 17.98 9.89
C ILE A 83 1.45 19.32 9.34
N ARG A 84 0.86 19.32 8.14
CA ARG A 84 0.24 20.51 7.51
C ARG A 84 -1.13 20.87 8.08
N GLY A 85 -1.59 20.19 9.13
CA GLY A 85 -2.87 20.47 9.79
C GLY A 85 -4.11 19.91 9.07
N HIS A 86 -3.94 19.21 7.95
CA HIS A 86 -5.03 18.52 7.27
C HIS A 86 -5.36 17.22 8.02
N ARG A 87 -6.51 17.18 8.69
CA ARG A 87 -7.02 15.98 9.34
C ARG A 87 -8.13 15.39 8.50
N LEU A 88 -8.02 14.11 8.14
CA LEU A 88 -9.18 13.37 7.68
C LEU A 88 -10.15 13.21 8.86
N ALA A 89 -11.34 13.79 8.72
CA ALA A 89 -12.46 13.40 9.56
C ALA A 89 -12.86 11.99 9.13
N TRP A 90 -12.60 10.99 9.96
CA TRP A 90 -12.95 9.61 9.62
C TRP A 90 -14.19 9.16 10.41
N ARG A 91 -14.97 8.24 9.83
CA ARG A 91 -15.94 7.45 10.61
C ARG A 91 -15.21 6.22 11.16
N SER A 92 -15.46 5.87 12.43
CA SER A 92 -14.83 4.73 13.12
C SER A 92 -14.65 3.47 12.26
N PRO A 93 -15.69 2.92 11.58
CA PRO A 93 -15.51 1.70 10.79
C PRO A 93 -14.57 1.86 9.58
N GLN A 94 -14.52 3.05 8.98
CA GLN A 94 -13.67 3.31 7.82
C GLN A 94 -12.18 3.36 8.20
N ILE A 95 -11.86 3.87 9.39
CA ILE A 95 -10.49 3.85 9.93
C ILE A 95 -10.05 2.42 10.14
N VAL A 96 -10.89 1.65 10.83
CA VAL A 96 -10.57 0.25 11.17
C VAL A 96 -10.32 -0.54 9.90
N LEU A 97 -11.18 -0.39 8.88
CA LEU A 97 -11.01 -1.08 7.61
C LEU A 97 -9.73 -0.64 6.87
N ALA A 98 -9.43 0.65 6.83
CA ALA A 98 -8.22 1.15 6.16
C ALA A 98 -6.95 0.67 6.86
N LEU A 99 -6.89 0.77 8.19
CA LEU A 99 -5.76 0.30 8.99
C LEU A 99 -5.59 -1.22 8.91
N ALA A 100 -6.69 -1.98 9.00
CA ALA A 100 -6.65 -3.43 8.84
C ALA A 100 -6.15 -3.82 7.44
N SER A 101 -6.60 -3.12 6.40
CA SER A 101 -6.14 -3.39 5.03
C SER A 101 -4.66 -3.07 4.85
N MET A 102 -4.18 -1.94 5.36
CA MET A 102 -2.76 -1.60 5.33
C MET A 102 -1.91 -2.60 6.13
N LEU A 103 -2.40 -3.06 7.28
CA LEU A 103 -1.73 -4.05 8.10
C LEU A 103 -1.68 -5.41 7.40
N VAL A 104 -2.77 -5.85 6.78
CA VAL A 104 -2.81 -7.07 5.94
C VAL A 104 -1.83 -6.96 4.79
N ALA A 105 -1.82 -5.83 4.07
CA ALA A 105 -0.88 -5.61 2.97
C ALA A 105 0.58 -5.68 3.45
N GLY A 106 0.89 -5.04 4.57
CA GLY A 106 2.23 -5.05 5.17
C GLY A 106 2.65 -6.44 5.63
N LEU A 107 1.76 -7.18 6.31
CA LEU A 107 2.05 -8.54 6.77
C LEU A 107 2.20 -9.51 5.60
N ALA A 108 1.35 -9.44 4.58
CA ALA A 108 1.46 -10.28 3.40
C ALA A 108 2.76 -10.01 2.62
N ALA A 109 3.12 -8.73 2.45
CA ALA A 109 4.39 -8.35 1.86
C ALA A 109 5.58 -8.88 2.67
N ALA A 110 5.59 -8.66 3.99
CA ALA A 110 6.65 -9.13 4.88
C ALA A 110 6.78 -10.67 4.86
N ALA A 111 5.66 -11.38 4.92
CA ALA A 111 5.65 -12.84 4.85
C ALA A 111 6.16 -13.35 3.49
N THR A 112 5.86 -12.65 2.39
CA THR A 112 6.41 -12.98 1.06
C THR A 112 7.93 -12.85 1.01
N LEU A 113 8.53 -11.91 1.75
CA LEU A 113 9.98 -11.70 1.76
C LEU A 113 10.75 -12.69 2.64
N VAL A 114 10.05 -13.47 3.46
CA VAL A 114 10.62 -14.44 4.42
C VAL A 114 10.33 -15.89 4.01
N LEU A 115 9.46 -16.10 3.03
CA LEU A 115 9.27 -17.39 2.33
C LEU A 115 10.53 -17.74 1.52
#